data_AF-A3R4M3-F1
#
_entry.id   AF-A3R4M3-F1
#
_cell.length_a   1.000
_cell.length_b   1.000
_cell.length_c   1.000
_cell.angle_alpha   90.00
_cell.angle_beta   90.00
_cell.angle_gamma   90.00
#
_symmetry.space_group_name_H-M   'P 1'
#
loop_
_entity.id
_entity.type
_entity.pdbx_description
1 polymer ?
#
loop_
_entity_poly.entity_id
_entity_poly.type
_entity_poly.pdbx_seq_one_letter_code
_entity_poly.pdbx_strand_id
1 'polypeptide(L)'
;MVDYPIYWNPVIETLPREKLRALQLKKFKRIFAWTYDHSRFHRALYDQAGVRPEDIRTFEDIRAVPKVEKSMMRDIQRKDPFPYGDALCVPLEEVTEFRQTSGTTGQPVYQPDTWQDWEWWAECWSCILWSQGYRPSDRVFLPFGYNIFVAFWAGHYAAEKIGCEVVPGGILDTKARILKIQELRATAMMATPTYVLGMADTARKMGIDPAALTIRRITCAGEPGAGIPSTKSACRMPGAPRSSIMPARRKSGPGPSSARSSPSGCTSMKACSWSRSKTSTRGRSSKNPAGGARWSSPPSTARPSLASVSIPKM
;
A
#
# COMPACT_ATOMS: atom_id res chain seq x y z
N MET A 1 -24.33 12.01 -20.44
CA MET A 1 -23.60 11.23 -19.41
C MET A 1 -22.31 10.77 -20.06
N VAL A 2 -21.14 11.05 -19.49
CA VAL A 2 -19.86 10.62 -20.08
C VAL A 2 -19.79 9.10 -19.98
N ASP A 3 -19.70 8.41 -21.11
CA ASP A 3 -19.49 6.98 -21.13
C ASP A 3 -17.98 6.71 -20.99
N TYR A 4 -17.62 6.02 -19.92
CA TYR A 4 -16.23 5.72 -19.62
C TYR A 4 -15.94 4.27 -19.99
N PRO A 5 -14.77 3.96 -20.57
CA PRO A 5 -14.43 2.58 -20.89
C PRO A 5 -14.50 1.70 -19.63
N ILE A 6 -14.88 0.43 -19.81
CA ILE A 6 -15.00 -0.51 -18.69
C ILE A 6 -13.63 -0.77 -18.03
N TYR A 7 -12.58 -0.82 -18.85
CA TYR A 7 -11.20 -1.10 -18.44
C TYR A 7 -10.34 0.16 -18.55
N TRP A 8 -9.38 0.31 -17.63
CA TRP A 8 -8.38 1.37 -17.70
C TRP A 8 -7.33 1.03 -18.76
N ASN A 9 -6.87 -0.21 -18.73
CA ASN A 9 -5.91 -0.76 -19.68
C ASN A 9 -6.53 -1.99 -20.37
N PRO A 10 -7.34 -1.81 -21.43
CA PRO A 10 -8.02 -2.92 -22.08
C PRO A 10 -7.04 -3.97 -22.62
N VAL A 11 -5.87 -3.54 -23.13
CA VAL A 11 -4.87 -4.44 -23.71
C VAL A 11 -4.40 -5.51 -22.71
N ILE A 12 -4.11 -5.12 -21.47
CA ILE A 12 -3.64 -6.04 -20.44
C ILE A 12 -4.79 -6.67 -19.66
N GLU A 13 -5.85 -5.91 -19.36
CA GLU A 13 -6.96 -6.38 -18.53
C GLU A 13 -7.84 -7.42 -19.22
N THR A 14 -7.89 -7.42 -20.56
CA THR A 14 -8.65 -8.39 -21.36
C THR A 14 -7.75 -9.38 -22.12
N LEU A 15 -6.46 -9.44 -21.77
CA LEU A 15 -5.51 -10.33 -22.44
C LEU A 15 -5.90 -11.81 -22.23
N PRO A 16 -5.95 -12.65 -23.29
CA PRO A 16 -6.27 -14.07 -23.15
C PRO A 16 -5.37 -14.76 -22.12
N ARG A 17 -5.94 -15.68 -21.35
CA ARG A 17 -5.27 -16.27 -20.17
C ARG A 17 -3.91 -16.90 -20.49
N GLU A 18 -3.80 -17.56 -21.64
CA GLU A 18 -2.55 -18.15 -22.13
C GLU A 18 -1.50 -17.07 -22.43
N LYS A 19 -1.87 -16.04 -23.20
CA LYS A 19 -1.00 -14.89 -23.50
C LYS A 19 -0.58 -14.13 -22.23
N LEU A 20 -1.49 -14.01 -21.26
CA LEU A 20 -1.19 -13.42 -19.96
C LEU A 20 -0.17 -14.25 -19.18
N ARG A 21 -0.31 -15.58 -19.16
CA ARG A 21 0.68 -16.47 -18.54
C ARG A 21 2.05 -16.35 -19.22
N ALA A 22 2.09 -16.37 -20.55
CA ALA A 22 3.33 -16.19 -21.30
C ALA A 22 4.01 -14.84 -20.99
N LEU A 23 3.23 -13.76 -20.93
CA LEU A 23 3.72 -12.44 -20.57
C LEU A 23 4.24 -12.39 -19.12
N GLN A 24 3.54 -13.02 -18.18
CA GLN A 24 3.96 -13.11 -16.78
C GLN A 24 5.29 -13.85 -16.63
N LEU A 25 5.46 -15.00 -17.30
CA LEU A 25 6.71 -15.75 -17.29
C LEU A 25 7.85 -14.93 -17.90
N LYS A 26 7.61 -14.27 -19.06
CA LYS A 26 8.59 -13.38 -19.69
C LYS A 26 9.02 -12.26 -18.74
N LYS A 27 8.07 -11.61 -18.06
CA LYS A 27 8.37 -10.53 -17.09
C LYS A 27 9.10 -11.06 -15.86
N PHE A 28 8.71 -12.23 -15.34
CA PHE A 28 9.39 -12.85 -14.21
C PHE A 28 10.86 -13.14 -14.55
N LYS A 29 11.14 -13.79 -15.69
CA LYS A 29 12.50 -14.07 -16.16
C LYS A 29 13.35 -12.80 -16.25
N ARG A 30 12.78 -11.73 -16.82
CA ARG A 30 13.45 -10.41 -16.90
C ARG A 30 13.79 -9.85 -15.51
N ILE A 31 12.83 -9.84 -14.58
CA ILE A 31 13.04 -9.31 -13.23
C ILE A 31 14.05 -10.18 -12.49
N PHE A 32 13.95 -11.50 -12.59
CA PHE A 32 14.85 -12.43 -11.91
C PHE A 32 16.30 -12.25 -12.39
N ALA A 33 16.53 -12.23 -13.71
CA ALA A 33 17.84 -11.93 -14.28
C ALA A 33 18.37 -10.55 -13.83
N TRP A 34 17.53 -9.51 -13.91
CA TRP A 34 17.89 -8.17 -13.45
C TRP A 34 18.31 -8.14 -11.98
N THR A 35 17.53 -8.76 -11.09
CA THR A 35 17.82 -8.81 -9.65
C THR A 35 19.07 -9.64 -9.35
N TYR A 36 19.28 -10.72 -10.10
CA TYR A 36 20.49 -11.54 -10.01
C TYR A 36 21.72 -10.73 -10.39
N ASP A 37 21.62 -9.91 -11.45
CA ASP A 37 22.74 -9.14 -11.97
C ASP A 37 23.07 -7.89 -11.12
N HIS A 38 22.06 -7.23 -10.56
CA HIS A 38 22.24 -5.89 -10.00
C HIS A 38 22.16 -5.81 -8.46
N SER A 39 21.54 -6.78 -7.79
CA SER A 39 21.45 -6.78 -6.32
C SER A 39 22.40 -7.80 -5.71
N ARG A 40 23.37 -7.31 -4.92
CA ARG A 40 24.31 -8.16 -4.16
C ARG A 40 23.57 -9.12 -3.22
N PHE A 41 22.52 -8.64 -2.55
CA PHE A 41 21.70 -9.44 -1.67
C PHE A 41 20.99 -10.59 -2.41
N HIS A 42 20.30 -10.27 -3.50
CA HIS A 42 19.55 -11.29 -4.26
C HIS A 42 20.48 -12.30 -4.93
N ARG A 43 21.60 -11.84 -5.51
CA ARG A 43 22.62 -12.72 -6.08
C ARG A 43 23.12 -13.76 -5.07
N ALA A 44 23.53 -13.30 -3.88
CA ALA A 44 24.02 -14.20 -2.83
C ALA A 44 22.94 -15.20 -2.38
N LEU A 45 21.69 -14.74 -2.23
CA LEU A 45 20.56 -15.60 -1.87
C LEU A 45 20.29 -16.68 -2.93
N TYR A 46 20.37 -16.31 -4.21
CA TYR A 46 20.13 -17.22 -5.33
C TYR A 46 21.29 -18.21 -5.54
N ASP A 47 22.53 -17.74 -5.39
CA ASP A 47 23.72 -18.59 -5.45
C ASP A 47 23.74 -19.64 -4.33
N GLN A 48 23.36 -19.27 -3.10
CA GLN A 48 23.25 -20.20 -1.98
C GLN A 48 22.18 -21.27 -2.23
N ALA A 49 21.09 -20.91 -2.91
CA ALA A 49 20.04 -21.85 -3.31
C ALA A 49 20.41 -22.68 -4.56
N GLY A 50 21.53 -22.37 -5.23
CA GLY A 50 21.96 -23.03 -6.45
C GLY A 50 21.07 -22.76 -7.66
N VAL A 51 20.40 -21.60 -7.71
CA VAL A 51 19.46 -21.24 -8.80
C VAL A 51 20.02 -20.08 -9.63
N ARG A 52 20.05 -20.26 -10.95
CA ARG A 52 20.50 -19.26 -11.94
C ARG A 52 19.35 -18.81 -12.86
N PRO A 53 19.45 -17.63 -13.51
CA PRO A 53 18.41 -17.14 -14.42
C PRO A 53 18.01 -18.10 -15.55
N GLU A 54 18.97 -18.86 -16.08
CA GLU A 54 18.79 -19.87 -17.14
C GLU A 54 17.98 -21.10 -16.71
N ASP A 55 17.87 -21.35 -15.39
CA ASP A 55 17.10 -22.45 -14.83
C ASP A 55 15.59 -22.18 -14.90
N ILE A 56 15.19 -20.92 -15.03
CA ILE A 56 13.77 -20.53 -15.07
C ILE A 56 13.26 -20.60 -16.52
N ARG A 57 12.63 -21.73 -16.87
CA ARG A 57 12.06 -21.99 -18.20
C ARG A 57 10.54 -22.03 -18.18
N THR A 58 9.95 -22.40 -17.05
CA THR A 58 8.52 -22.62 -16.83
C THR A 58 8.06 -21.96 -15.52
N PHE A 59 6.76 -22.01 -15.22
CA PHE A 59 6.23 -21.52 -13.95
C PHE A 59 6.59 -22.45 -12.78
N GLU A 60 6.77 -23.73 -13.07
CA GLU A 60 7.11 -24.75 -12.10
C GLU A 60 8.50 -24.50 -11.51
N ASP A 61 9.45 -24.04 -12.33
CA ASP A 61 10.82 -23.72 -11.94
C ASP A 61 10.88 -22.57 -10.91
N ILE A 62 9.88 -21.68 -10.90
CA ILE A 62 9.80 -20.56 -9.93
C ILE A 62 9.74 -21.06 -8.48
N ARG A 63 9.29 -22.32 -8.26
CA ARG A 63 9.26 -22.92 -6.92
C ARG A 63 10.64 -23.09 -6.30
N ALA A 64 11.70 -23.17 -7.11
CA ALA A 64 13.08 -23.26 -6.65
C ALA A 64 13.61 -21.91 -6.16
N VAL A 65 13.01 -20.79 -6.58
CA VAL A 65 13.47 -19.45 -6.20
C VAL A 65 13.23 -19.21 -4.71
N PRO A 66 14.27 -18.93 -3.91
CA PRO A 66 14.14 -18.71 -2.48
C PRO A 66 13.29 -17.48 -2.18
N LYS A 67 12.53 -17.55 -1.09
CA LYS A 67 11.67 -16.45 -0.63
C LYS A 67 12.50 -15.43 0.14
N VAL A 68 12.20 -14.15 -0.07
CA VAL A 68 12.75 -13.05 0.73
C VAL A 68 11.85 -12.83 1.95
N GLU A 69 12.45 -12.81 3.14
CA GLU A 69 11.75 -12.54 4.39
C GLU A 69 12.03 -11.13 4.92
N LYS A 70 11.12 -10.62 5.74
CA LYS A 70 11.27 -9.32 6.39
C LYS A 70 12.51 -9.27 7.32
N SER A 71 12.88 -10.41 7.89
CA SER A 71 14.09 -10.59 8.70
C SER A 71 15.34 -10.20 7.94
N MET A 72 15.48 -10.70 6.71
CA MET A 72 16.64 -10.45 5.85
C MET A 72 16.83 -8.96 5.55
N MET A 73 15.73 -8.20 5.44
CA MET A 73 15.80 -6.74 5.19
C MET A 73 16.49 -6.00 6.34
N ARG A 74 16.37 -6.50 7.57
CA ARG A 74 17.01 -5.88 8.74
C ARG A 74 18.53 -5.99 8.68
N ASP A 75 19.03 -7.08 8.10
CA ASP A 75 20.46 -7.35 8.04
C ASP A 75 21.14 -6.59 6.91
N ILE A 76 20.40 -6.17 5.89
CA ILE A 76 20.94 -5.43 4.75
C ILE A 76 20.72 -3.92 4.84
N GLN A 77 19.63 -3.46 5.44
CA GLN A 77 19.35 -2.02 5.55
C GLN A 77 20.21 -1.36 6.62
N ARG A 78 20.35 -0.03 6.54
CA ARG A 78 21.24 0.81 7.39
C ARG A 78 22.73 0.53 7.20
N LYS A 79 23.08 0.01 6.03
CA LYS A 79 24.45 -0.21 5.57
C LYS A 79 24.66 0.47 4.23
N ASP A 80 25.92 0.56 3.81
CA ASP A 80 26.26 1.14 2.51
C ASP A 80 25.80 0.26 1.33
N PRO A 81 25.22 0.85 0.27
CA PRO A 81 24.89 2.27 0.11
C PRO A 81 23.78 2.74 1.06
N PHE A 82 24.10 3.67 1.97
CA PHE A 82 23.20 4.07 3.04
C PHE A 82 22.01 4.84 2.46
N PRO A 83 20.76 4.58 2.91
CA PRO A 83 20.35 3.69 4.00
C PRO A 83 19.89 2.28 3.58
N TYR A 84 20.03 1.91 2.31
CA TYR A 84 19.33 0.76 1.71
C TYR A 84 20.17 -0.51 1.63
N GLY A 85 21.49 -0.38 1.64
CA GLY A 85 22.43 -1.50 1.58
C GLY A 85 22.30 -2.34 0.30
N ASP A 86 22.55 -3.64 0.42
CA ASP A 86 22.76 -4.56 -0.70
C ASP A 86 21.52 -4.92 -1.53
N ALA A 87 20.35 -4.42 -1.12
CA ALA A 87 19.07 -4.71 -1.77
C ALA A 87 18.89 -3.97 -3.10
N LEU A 88 19.58 -2.84 -3.28
CA LEU A 88 19.42 -1.99 -4.45
C LEU A 88 19.78 -2.74 -5.74
N CYS A 89 19.00 -2.49 -6.79
CA CYS A 89 19.27 -2.95 -8.15
C CYS A 89 19.65 -1.79 -9.09
N VAL A 90 19.80 -0.59 -8.54
CA VAL A 90 20.18 0.65 -9.22
C VAL A 90 21.16 1.42 -8.32
N PRO A 91 21.97 2.32 -8.86
CA PRO A 91 22.75 3.26 -8.07
C PRO A 91 21.87 4.11 -7.12
N LEU A 92 22.43 4.59 -6.02
CA LEU A 92 21.67 5.33 -5.00
C LEU A 92 21.07 6.64 -5.56
N GLU A 93 21.78 7.28 -6.48
CA GLU A 93 21.41 8.49 -7.19
C GLU A 93 20.16 8.33 -8.08
N GLU A 94 19.77 7.11 -8.45
CA GLU A 94 18.53 6.83 -9.17
C GLU A 94 17.32 6.66 -8.24
N VAL A 95 17.55 6.53 -6.92
CA VAL A 95 16.47 6.43 -5.94
C VAL A 95 15.86 7.81 -5.71
N THR A 96 14.59 7.96 -6.07
CA THR A 96 13.91 9.26 -6.02
C THR A 96 13.08 9.48 -4.77
N GLU A 97 12.70 8.40 -4.07
CA GLU A 97 11.84 8.54 -2.89
C GLU A 97 12.20 7.57 -1.75
N PHE A 98 12.20 8.10 -0.53
CA PHE A 98 12.30 7.32 0.70
C PHE A 98 10.90 7.04 1.26
N ARG A 99 10.54 5.78 1.39
CA ARG A 99 9.37 5.34 2.16
C ARG A 99 9.73 4.24 3.14
N GLN A 100 8.83 3.97 4.08
CA GLN A 100 8.95 2.83 4.97
C GLN A 100 7.62 2.15 5.26
N THR A 101 7.69 0.92 5.74
CA THR A 101 6.54 0.22 6.31
C THR A 101 6.25 0.69 7.75
N SER A 102 5.04 0.47 8.27
CA SER A 102 4.60 0.95 9.59
C SER A 102 5.29 0.30 10.79
N GLY A 103 6.24 -0.62 10.58
CA GLY A 103 7.07 -1.15 11.66
C GLY A 103 6.32 -1.97 12.73
N THR A 104 5.14 -2.54 12.45
CA THR A 104 4.30 -3.27 13.44
C THR A 104 4.98 -4.45 14.14
N THR A 105 6.16 -4.87 13.69
CA THR A 105 6.98 -5.95 14.25
C THR A 105 8.35 -5.45 14.77
N GLY A 106 8.49 -4.16 15.07
CA GLY A 106 9.72 -3.56 15.62
C GLY A 106 10.40 -2.60 14.65
N GLN A 107 11.12 -3.12 13.65
CA GLN A 107 11.87 -2.29 12.69
C GLN A 107 11.10 -2.09 11.38
N PRO A 108 10.91 -0.84 10.91
CA PRO A 108 10.46 -0.53 9.56
C PRO A 108 11.41 -1.11 8.52
N VAL A 109 10.84 -1.60 7.42
CA VAL A 109 11.58 -1.87 6.18
C VAL A 109 11.55 -0.61 5.33
N TYR A 110 12.71 -0.13 4.92
CA TYR A 110 12.87 0.98 3.99
C TYR A 110 12.55 0.52 2.57
N GLN A 111 11.93 1.41 1.80
CA GLN A 111 11.53 1.18 0.42
C GLN A 111 12.21 2.25 -0.44
N PRO A 112 13.34 1.91 -1.10
CA PRO A 112 13.95 2.73 -2.13
C PRO A 112 13.23 2.48 -3.46
N ASP A 113 12.58 3.50 -3.98
CA ASP A 113 11.90 3.42 -5.28
C ASP A 113 12.47 4.49 -6.22
N THR A 114 12.64 4.10 -7.48
CA THR A 114 12.92 5.03 -8.59
C THR A 114 11.65 5.74 -9.04
N TRP A 115 11.77 6.76 -9.88
CA TRP A 115 10.62 7.42 -10.49
C TRP A 115 9.75 6.43 -11.29
N GLN A 116 10.40 5.54 -12.04
CA GLN A 116 9.76 4.52 -12.87
C GLN A 116 9.00 3.48 -12.03
N ASP A 117 9.49 3.16 -10.82
CA ASP A 117 8.78 2.30 -9.89
C ASP A 117 7.44 2.93 -9.45
N TRP A 118 7.45 4.23 -9.19
CA TRP A 118 6.24 4.98 -8.82
C TRP A 118 5.25 5.13 -9.97
N GLU A 119 5.73 5.38 -11.19
CA GLU A 119 4.89 5.41 -12.38
C GLU A 119 4.19 4.06 -12.58
N TRP A 120 4.95 2.96 -12.48
CA TRP A 120 4.40 1.61 -12.56
C TRP A 120 3.38 1.34 -11.45
N TRP A 121 3.66 1.81 -10.23
CA TRP A 121 2.79 1.56 -9.10
C TRP A 121 1.47 2.35 -9.19
N ALA A 122 1.54 3.62 -9.62
CA ALA A 122 0.37 4.45 -9.91
C ALA A 122 -0.48 3.84 -11.04
N GLU A 123 0.15 3.27 -12.07
CA GLU A 123 -0.57 2.56 -13.15
C GLU A 123 -1.32 1.32 -12.62
N CYS A 124 -0.68 0.54 -11.75
CA CYS A 124 -1.33 -0.62 -11.11
C CYS A 124 -2.54 -0.20 -10.26
N TRP A 125 -2.41 0.89 -9.48
CA TRP A 125 -3.52 1.43 -8.70
C TRP A 125 -4.61 2.06 -9.56
N SER A 126 -4.26 2.63 -10.71
CA SER A 126 -5.25 3.16 -11.67
C SER A 126 -6.19 2.05 -12.16
N CYS A 127 -5.63 0.88 -12.50
CA CYS A 127 -6.44 -0.31 -12.82
C CYS A 127 -7.35 -0.73 -11.65
N ILE A 128 -6.84 -0.69 -10.41
CA ILE A 128 -7.61 -1.04 -9.21
C ILE A 128 -8.78 -0.06 -9.04
N LEU A 129 -8.52 1.24 -8.95
CA LEU A 129 -9.54 2.26 -8.72
C LEU A 129 -10.57 2.30 -9.85
N TRP A 130 -10.11 2.18 -11.10
CA TRP A 130 -11.00 2.14 -12.26
C TRP A 130 -11.95 0.94 -12.23
N SER A 131 -11.43 -0.25 -11.91
CA SER A 131 -12.24 -1.48 -11.75
C SER A 131 -13.22 -1.39 -10.57
N GLN A 132 -12.90 -0.55 -9.59
CA GLN A 132 -13.74 -0.24 -8.43
C GLN A 132 -14.78 0.88 -8.74
N GLY A 133 -14.80 1.37 -9.97
CA GLY A 133 -15.79 2.34 -10.43
C GLY A 133 -15.47 3.79 -10.11
N TYR A 134 -14.26 4.11 -9.62
CA TYR A 134 -13.79 5.49 -9.52
C TYR A 134 -13.70 6.09 -10.91
N ARG A 135 -14.15 7.34 -11.07
CA ARG A 135 -14.16 8.06 -12.35
C ARG A 135 -13.69 9.50 -12.16
N PRO A 136 -13.31 10.22 -13.24
CA PRO A 136 -12.90 11.62 -13.15
C PRO A 136 -13.87 12.55 -12.41
N SER A 137 -15.16 12.20 -12.38
CA SER A 137 -16.19 12.94 -11.63
C SER A 137 -16.12 12.77 -10.10
N ASP A 138 -15.25 11.89 -9.58
CA ASP A 138 -15.17 11.62 -8.15
C ASP A 138 -14.19 12.56 -7.45
N ARG A 139 -14.61 13.00 -6.25
CA ARG A 139 -13.76 13.71 -5.28
C ARG A 139 -13.35 12.73 -4.20
N VAL A 140 -12.07 12.38 -4.16
CA VAL A 140 -11.50 11.31 -3.34
C VAL A 140 -10.88 11.88 -2.07
N PHE A 141 -11.52 11.65 -0.94
CA PHE A 141 -11.03 12.06 0.37
C PHE A 141 -10.02 11.05 0.92
N LEU A 142 -8.82 11.54 1.28
CA LEU A 142 -7.75 10.71 1.82
C LEU A 142 -7.49 11.03 3.30
N PRO A 143 -8.06 10.26 4.24
CA PRO A 143 -7.96 10.50 5.67
C PRO A 143 -6.71 9.83 6.29
N PHE A 144 -5.56 9.90 5.65
CA PHE A 144 -4.30 9.36 6.18
C PHE A 144 -3.22 10.42 6.19
N GLY A 145 -2.34 10.40 7.19
CA GLY A 145 -1.22 11.32 7.28
C GLY A 145 -0.27 11.15 6.10
N TYR A 146 0.03 12.24 5.40
CA TYR A 146 1.04 12.28 4.35
C TYR A 146 2.41 12.31 5.01
N ASN A 147 2.99 11.13 5.19
CA ASN A 147 4.27 10.96 5.87
C ASN A 147 5.07 9.83 5.21
N ILE A 148 6.19 9.46 5.83
CA ILE A 148 7.13 8.43 5.35
C ILE A 148 6.51 7.03 5.21
N PHE A 149 5.35 6.75 5.83
CA PHE A 149 4.67 5.48 5.67
C PHE A 149 4.07 5.35 4.26
N VAL A 150 4.44 4.28 3.56
CA VAL A 150 4.14 4.09 2.12
C VAL A 150 2.64 4.03 1.79
N ALA A 151 1.80 3.58 2.73
CA ALA A 151 0.34 3.63 2.76
C ALA A 151 -0.39 3.70 1.39
N PHE A 152 -1.23 4.73 1.22
CA PHE A 152 -2.08 5.00 0.08
C PHE A 152 -1.46 6.02 -0.89
N TRP A 153 -0.14 6.25 -0.86
CA TRP A 153 0.53 7.17 -1.79
C TRP A 153 0.32 6.75 -3.25
N ALA A 154 0.40 5.46 -3.57
CA ALA A 154 0.10 4.99 -4.91
C ALA A 154 -1.38 5.14 -5.27
N GLY A 155 -2.29 5.02 -4.29
CA GLY A 155 -3.71 5.32 -4.48
C GLY A 155 -3.97 6.81 -4.72
N HIS A 156 -3.22 7.69 -4.06
CA HIS A 156 -3.25 9.13 -4.28
C HIS A 156 -2.87 9.47 -5.72
N TYR A 157 -1.67 9.09 -6.16
CA TYR A 157 -1.20 9.37 -7.52
C TYR A 157 -2.07 8.70 -8.58
N ALA A 158 -2.60 7.51 -8.31
CA ALA A 158 -3.55 6.86 -9.22
C ALA A 158 -4.88 7.61 -9.30
N ALA A 159 -5.41 8.13 -8.19
CA ALA A 159 -6.64 8.91 -8.20
C ALA A 159 -6.49 10.18 -9.06
N GLU A 160 -5.36 10.89 -8.91
CA GLU A 160 -5.03 12.02 -9.79
C GLU A 160 -4.88 11.57 -11.24
N LYS A 161 -4.15 10.48 -11.49
CA LYS A 161 -3.89 9.94 -12.83
C LYS A 161 -5.16 9.56 -13.58
N ILE A 162 -6.14 8.96 -12.91
CA ILE A 162 -7.44 8.62 -13.52
C ILE A 162 -8.40 9.83 -13.61
N GLY A 163 -7.96 11.02 -13.21
CA GLY A 163 -8.69 12.28 -13.34
C GLY A 163 -9.60 12.63 -12.16
N CYS A 164 -9.52 11.93 -11.02
CA CYS A 164 -10.28 12.30 -9.83
C CYS A 164 -9.68 13.54 -9.17
N GLU A 165 -10.52 14.32 -8.47
CA GLU A 165 -10.05 15.38 -7.58
C GLU A 165 -9.66 14.76 -6.23
N VAL A 166 -8.42 14.94 -5.79
CA VAL A 166 -7.95 14.40 -4.51
C VAL A 166 -8.03 15.45 -3.40
N VAL A 167 -8.64 15.07 -2.27
CA VAL A 167 -8.73 15.90 -1.06
C VAL A 167 -7.80 15.33 0.02
N PRO A 168 -6.66 16.00 0.32
CA PRO A 168 -5.71 15.53 1.33
C PRO A 168 -6.19 15.86 2.75
N GLY A 169 -6.86 14.91 3.39
CA GLY A 169 -7.42 15.06 4.75
C GLY A 169 -6.48 14.67 5.90
N GLY A 170 -5.19 14.50 5.63
CA GLY A 170 -4.28 13.74 6.47
C GLY A 170 -4.04 14.27 7.88
N ILE A 171 -3.93 15.58 8.05
CA ILE A 171 -3.62 16.19 9.36
C ILE A 171 -4.86 16.44 10.23
N LEU A 172 -6.04 16.45 9.61
CA LEU A 172 -7.31 16.72 10.28
C LEU A 172 -7.63 15.60 11.28
N ASP A 173 -8.22 15.96 12.42
CA ASP A 173 -8.82 14.95 13.30
C ASP A 173 -10.08 14.34 12.67
N THR A 174 -10.60 13.26 13.27
CA THR A 174 -11.76 12.53 12.71
C THR A 174 -13.01 13.42 12.58
N LYS A 175 -13.26 14.36 13.51
CA LYS A 175 -14.43 15.25 13.43
C LYS A 175 -14.27 16.23 12.27
N ALA A 176 -13.10 16.85 12.16
CA ALA A 176 -12.76 17.77 11.08
C ALA A 176 -12.79 17.06 9.70
N ARG A 177 -12.37 15.80 9.62
CA ARG A 177 -12.49 14.99 8.38
C ARG A 177 -13.95 14.79 7.97
N ILE A 178 -14.84 14.47 8.90
CA ILE A 178 -16.27 14.29 8.61
C ILE A 178 -16.89 15.60 8.10
N LEU A 179 -16.62 16.71 8.80
CA LEU A 179 -17.11 18.03 8.38
C LEU A 179 -16.56 18.42 7.00
N LYS A 180 -15.27 18.17 6.73
CA LYS A 180 -14.66 18.47 5.43
C LYS A 180 -15.22 17.60 4.31
N ILE A 181 -15.55 16.33 4.58
CA ILE A 181 -16.25 15.45 3.64
C ILE A 181 -17.62 16.04 3.28
N GLN A 182 -18.38 16.58 4.24
CA GLN A 182 -19.66 17.23 3.98
C GLN A 182 -19.51 18.54 3.21
N GLU A 183 -18.61 19.41 3.64
CA GLU A 183 -18.32 20.71 3.02
C GLU A 183 -17.95 20.55 1.56
N LEU A 184 -17.01 19.65 1.27
CA LEU A 184 -16.54 19.38 -0.08
C LEU A 184 -17.40 18.35 -0.80
N ARG A 185 -18.43 17.78 -0.17
CA ARG A 185 -19.26 16.72 -0.76
C ARG A 185 -18.43 15.61 -1.43
N ALA A 186 -17.38 15.16 -0.73
CA ALA A 186 -16.49 14.12 -1.26
C ALA A 186 -17.29 12.85 -1.60
N THR A 187 -16.99 12.22 -2.73
CA THR A 187 -17.79 11.11 -3.27
C THR A 187 -17.15 9.75 -3.10
N ALA A 188 -15.86 9.72 -2.77
CA ALA A 188 -15.11 8.51 -2.52
C ALA A 188 -14.04 8.73 -1.45
N MET A 189 -13.52 7.65 -0.88
CA MET A 189 -12.41 7.69 0.06
C MET A 189 -11.57 6.42 0.01
N MET A 190 -10.37 6.46 0.59
CA MET A 190 -9.54 5.28 0.79
C MET A 190 -9.03 5.23 2.22
N ALA A 191 -9.28 4.14 2.95
CA ALA A 191 -8.98 4.05 4.38
C ALA A 191 -8.87 2.60 4.86
N THR A 192 -8.40 2.38 6.09
CA THR A 192 -8.46 1.05 6.69
C THR A 192 -9.91 0.73 7.14
N PRO A 193 -10.37 -0.54 7.07
CA PRO A 193 -11.70 -0.94 7.54
C PRO A 193 -12.06 -0.45 8.95
N THR A 194 -11.15 -0.60 9.92
CA THR A 194 -11.36 -0.15 11.31
C THR A 194 -11.52 1.36 11.38
N TYR A 195 -10.78 2.11 10.57
CA TYR A 195 -10.89 3.56 10.55
C TYR A 195 -12.22 4.03 9.93
N VAL A 196 -12.71 3.35 8.89
CA VAL A 196 -14.05 3.61 8.32
C VAL A 196 -15.14 3.41 9.38
N LEU A 197 -15.06 2.33 10.17
CA LEU A 197 -16.00 2.10 11.27
C LEU A 197 -15.89 3.18 12.35
N GLY A 198 -14.67 3.53 12.77
CA GLY A 198 -14.45 4.57 13.76
C GLY A 198 -14.94 5.96 13.31
N MET A 199 -14.82 6.26 12.01
CA MET A 199 -15.41 7.46 11.40
C MET A 199 -16.94 7.44 11.48
N ALA A 200 -17.58 6.32 11.13
CA ALA A 200 -19.03 6.19 11.20
C ALA A 200 -19.55 6.36 12.64
N ASP A 201 -18.86 5.77 13.63
CA ASP A 201 -19.21 5.94 15.05
C ASP A 201 -19.01 7.39 15.51
N THR A 202 -17.96 8.06 15.03
CA THR A 202 -17.72 9.48 15.35
C THR A 202 -18.78 10.39 14.73
N ALA A 203 -19.21 10.13 13.49
CA ALA A 203 -20.30 10.86 12.85
C ALA A 203 -21.60 10.73 13.64
N ARG A 204 -21.97 9.51 14.09
CA ARG A 204 -23.15 9.31 14.94
C ARG A 204 -23.07 10.10 16.25
N LYS A 205 -21.90 10.14 16.89
CA LYS A 205 -21.66 10.96 18.11
C LYS A 205 -21.77 12.47 17.86
N MET A 206 -21.58 12.91 16.62
CA MET A 206 -21.79 14.30 16.20
C MET A 206 -23.24 14.60 15.79
N GLY A 207 -24.15 13.62 15.89
CA GLY A 207 -25.52 13.75 15.40
C GLY A 207 -25.65 13.70 13.88
N ILE A 208 -24.61 13.26 13.17
CA ILE A 208 -24.59 13.13 11.72
C ILE A 208 -24.86 11.67 11.36
N ASP A 209 -25.89 11.42 10.55
CA ASP A 209 -26.10 10.09 9.97
C ASP A 209 -24.94 9.79 8.98
N PRO A 210 -24.14 8.75 9.21
CA PRO A 210 -23.11 8.33 8.25
C PRO A 210 -23.69 8.11 6.83
N ALA A 211 -24.93 7.65 6.70
CA ALA A 211 -25.60 7.48 5.41
C ALA A 211 -25.78 8.78 4.61
N ALA A 212 -25.88 9.92 5.31
CA ALA A 212 -26.06 11.23 4.72
C ALA A 212 -24.75 11.81 4.15
N LEU A 213 -23.60 11.18 4.42
CA LEU A 213 -22.35 11.55 3.76
C LEU A 213 -22.39 11.16 2.28
N THR A 214 -21.86 12.01 1.40
CA THR A 214 -21.90 11.81 -0.06
C THR A 214 -20.94 10.71 -0.57
N ILE A 215 -20.30 9.97 0.34
CA ILE A 215 -19.34 8.91 0.01
C ILE A 215 -20.08 7.70 -0.57
N ARG A 216 -19.82 7.42 -1.84
CA ARG A 216 -20.38 6.29 -2.59
C ARG A 216 -19.40 5.12 -2.72
N ARG A 217 -18.10 5.38 -2.57
CA ARG A 217 -17.02 4.41 -2.77
C ARG A 217 -15.94 4.52 -1.70
N ILE A 218 -15.48 3.37 -1.23
CA ILE A 218 -14.49 3.20 -0.18
C ILE A 218 -13.55 2.06 -0.57
N THR A 219 -12.31 2.39 -0.91
CA THR A 219 -11.25 1.40 -1.08
C THR A 219 -10.57 1.16 0.27
N CYS A 220 -10.46 -0.11 0.66
CA CYS A 220 -9.84 -0.49 1.91
C CYS A 220 -8.54 -1.29 1.75
N ALA A 221 -7.53 -0.94 2.54
CA ALA A 221 -6.24 -1.60 2.59
C ALA A 221 -5.63 -1.56 4.01
N GLY A 222 -4.47 -2.16 4.19
CA GLY A 222 -3.69 -2.09 5.43
C GLY A 222 -4.02 -3.17 6.48
N GLU A 223 -5.24 -3.69 6.51
CA GLU A 223 -5.68 -4.72 7.45
C GLU A 223 -6.83 -5.58 6.89
N PRO A 224 -7.05 -6.79 7.45
CA PRO A 224 -8.24 -7.59 7.15
C PRO A 224 -9.52 -6.86 7.54
N GLY A 225 -10.57 -6.99 6.71
CA GLY A 225 -11.87 -6.42 7.03
C GLY A 225 -12.76 -6.28 5.80
N ALA A 226 -12.35 -5.50 4.81
CA ALA A 226 -13.19 -5.24 3.63
C ALA A 226 -13.50 -6.48 2.76
N GLY A 227 -12.74 -7.55 2.91
CA GLY A 227 -13.04 -8.87 2.31
C GLY A 227 -13.97 -9.75 3.16
N ILE A 228 -14.17 -9.42 4.44
CA ILE A 228 -14.97 -10.19 5.39
C ILE A 228 -16.43 -9.70 5.31
N PRO A 229 -17.42 -10.58 5.08
CA PRO A 229 -18.82 -10.17 4.89
C PRO A 229 -19.41 -9.33 6.01
N SER A 230 -19.10 -9.66 7.28
CA SER A 230 -19.58 -8.93 8.45
C SER A 230 -19.03 -7.52 8.52
N THR A 231 -17.70 -7.36 8.44
CA THR A 231 -17.04 -6.04 8.43
C THR A 231 -17.47 -5.21 7.24
N LYS A 232 -17.57 -5.81 6.04
CA LYS A 232 -18.05 -5.11 4.84
C LYS A 232 -19.49 -4.61 5.02
N SER A 233 -20.34 -5.36 5.69
CA SER A 233 -21.72 -4.93 5.98
C SER A 233 -21.76 -3.83 7.05
N ALA A 234 -20.86 -3.86 8.03
CA ALA A 234 -20.76 -2.83 9.07
C ALA A 234 -20.18 -1.50 8.55
N CYS A 235 -19.22 -1.56 7.62
CA CYS A 235 -18.70 -0.37 6.93
C CYS A 235 -19.73 0.24 5.96
N ARG A 236 -20.81 -0.49 5.65
CA ARG A 236 -21.81 -0.07 4.66
C ARG A 236 -22.62 1.07 5.24
N MET A 237 -22.49 2.22 4.61
CA MET A 237 -23.40 3.34 4.79
C MET A 237 -24.80 2.92 4.30
N PRO A 238 -25.88 3.14 5.07
CA PRO A 238 -27.24 2.89 4.62
C PRO A 238 -27.48 3.52 3.23
N GLY A 239 -28.05 2.77 2.29
CA GLY A 239 -28.28 3.23 0.90
C GLY A 239 -27.11 3.05 -0.08
N ALA A 240 -25.87 2.80 0.38
CA ALA A 240 -24.75 2.56 -0.53
C ALA A 240 -24.85 1.16 -1.20
N PRO A 241 -24.57 1.04 -2.52
CA PRO A 241 -24.59 -0.24 -3.22
C PRO A 241 -23.55 -1.21 -2.64
N ARG A 242 -23.78 -2.53 -2.77
CA ARG A 242 -22.85 -3.58 -2.27
C ARG A 242 -21.41 -3.45 -2.83
N SER A 243 -21.25 -2.72 -3.92
CA SER A 243 -19.96 -2.38 -4.54
C SER A 243 -19.20 -1.29 -3.79
N SER A 244 -19.76 -0.58 -2.81
CA SER A 244 -19.12 0.61 -2.22
C SER A 244 -17.84 0.31 -1.44
N ILE A 245 -17.72 -0.82 -0.73
CA ILE A 245 -16.51 -1.19 0.03
C ILE A 245 -15.76 -2.32 -0.66
N MET A 246 -14.53 -2.05 -1.05
CA MET A 246 -13.71 -2.97 -1.84
C MET A 246 -12.31 -3.10 -1.25
N PRO A 247 -11.77 -4.33 -1.12
CA PRO A 247 -10.36 -4.48 -0.79
C PRO A 247 -9.52 -3.90 -1.94
N ALA A 248 -8.34 -3.34 -1.66
CA ALA A 248 -7.39 -2.92 -2.68
C ALA A 248 -6.87 -4.08 -3.56
N ARG A 249 -7.23 -5.33 -3.25
CA ARG A 249 -7.01 -6.51 -4.10
C ARG A 249 -8.15 -6.62 -5.12
N ARG A 250 -7.78 -6.81 -6.39
CA ARG A 250 -8.74 -7.16 -7.44
C ARG A 250 -9.45 -8.47 -7.08
N LYS A 251 -10.79 -8.46 -7.04
CA LYS A 251 -11.56 -9.72 -7.06
C LYS A 251 -11.50 -10.28 -8.47
N SER A 252 -11.06 -11.52 -8.64
CA SER A 252 -11.38 -12.29 -9.85
C SER A 252 -12.91 -12.37 -9.95
N GLY A 253 -13.47 -11.97 -11.10
CA GLY A 253 -14.92 -11.98 -11.34
C GLY A 253 -15.54 -13.39 -11.26
N PRO A 254 -16.88 -13.49 -11.29
CA PRO A 254 -17.59 -14.76 -11.22
C PRO A 254 -17.42 -15.51 -12.55
N GLY A 255 -16.59 -16.56 -12.57
CA GLY A 255 -16.70 -17.62 -13.57
C GLY A 255 -17.77 -18.63 -13.14
N PRO A 256 -18.39 -19.36 -14.09
CA PRO A 256 -19.46 -20.31 -13.78
C PRO A 256 -18.97 -21.38 -12.79
N SER A 257 -19.86 -21.72 -11.87
CA SER A 257 -19.67 -22.65 -10.77
C SER A 257 -19.22 -24.03 -11.26
N SER A 258 -17.96 -24.38 -11.07
CA SER A 258 -17.45 -25.74 -10.78
C SER A 258 -15.94 -25.83 -11.02
N ALA A 259 -15.12 -25.37 -10.07
CA ALA A 259 -13.77 -25.89 -9.94
C ALA A 259 -13.17 -25.48 -8.60
N ARG A 260 -12.54 -26.47 -7.96
CA ARG A 260 -11.82 -26.40 -6.70
C ARG A 260 -10.87 -25.20 -6.65
N SER A 261 -10.81 -24.61 -5.45
CA SER A 261 -9.83 -23.62 -5.00
C SER A 261 -8.47 -23.78 -5.67
N SER A 262 -8.18 -22.89 -6.62
CA SER A 262 -6.87 -22.76 -7.26
C SER A 262 -6.35 -21.34 -7.00
N PRO A 263 -5.17 -21.19 -6.38
CA PRO A 263 -4.62 -19.87 -6.03
C PRO A 263 -4.02 -19.26 -7.30
N SER A 264 -4.67 -18.25 -7.89
CA SER A 264 -4.10 -17.58 -9.06
C SER A 264 -4.25 -16.07 -9.00
N GLY A 265 -3.14 -15.39 -9.24
CA GLY A 265 -3.06 -13.94 -9.42
C GLY A 265 -2.39 -13.22 -8.26
N CYS A 266 -1.07 -13.38 -8.12
CA CYS A 266 -0.25 -12.55 -7.26
C CYS A 266 -0.29 -11.10 -7.75
N THR A 267 -1.24 -10.30 -7.27
CA THR A 267 -1.02 -8.88 -6.99
C THR A 267 -0.53 -8.84 -5.55
N SER A 268 0.78 -9.05 -5.35
CA SER A 268 1.37 -8.72 -4.06
C SER A 268 1.25 -7.21 -3.92
N MET A 269 0.31 -6.77 -3.09
CA MET A 269 0.46 -5.46 -2.47
C MET A 269 1.85 -5.49 -1.83
N LYS A 270 2.79 -4.66 -2.28
CA LYS A 270 4.09 -4.44 -1.60
C LYS A 270 3.88 -4.07 -0.11
N ALA A 271 2.65 -3.70 0.28
CA ALA A 271 2.18 -3.63 1.65
C ALA A 271 1.00 -4.60 1.91
N CYS A 272 1.25 -5.91 2.04
CA CYS A 272 0.23 -6.83 2.57
C CYS A 272 0.38 -6.97 4.09
N SER A 273 -0.69 -6.58 4.78
CA SER A 273 -0.98 -6.73 6.21
C SER A 273 -0.55 -8.08 6.79
N TRP A 274 0.32 -8.05 7.80
CA TRP A 274 0.71 -9.22 8.59
C TRP A 274 -0.30 -9.41 9.73
N SER A 275 -1.25 -10.34 9.60
CA SER A 275 -2.13 -10.72 10.70
C SER A 275 -1.52 -11.84 11.54
N ARG A 276 -1.37 -11.63 12.87
CA ARG A 276 -1.05 -12.71 13.82
C ARG A 276 -2.23 -13.68 13.95
N SER A 277 -1.97 -14.98 13.85
CA SER A 277 -2.76 -16.00 14.55
C SER A 277 -2.31 -16.01 16.01
N LYS A 278 -3.11 -15.47 16.94
CA LYS A 278 -2.91 -15.71 18.37
C LYS A 278 -3.62 -17.00 18.74
N THR A 279 -2.88 -18.10 18.83
CA THR A 279 -3.28 -19.20 19.70
C THR A 279 -3.13 -18.74 21.15
N SER A 280 -4.24 -18.75 21.85
CA SER A 280 -4.35 -18.44 23.28
C SER A 280 -3.71 -19.55 24.09
N THR A 281 -2.68 -19.23 24.86
CA THR A 281 -2.35 -19.98 26.08
C THR A 281 -2.36 -19.01 27.26
N ARG A 282 -3.32 -19.25 28.16
CA ARG A 282 -3.43 -18.61 29.48
C ARG A 282 -2.21 -19.00 30.32
N GLY A 283 -1.56 -18.03 30.95
CA GLY A 283 -0.56 -18.24 31.99
C GLY A 283 -0.58 -17.06 32.97
N ARG A 284 -0.75 -17.37 34.25
CA ARG A 284 -1.06 -16.46 35.37
C ARG A 284 0.10 -15.51 35.77
N SER A 285 -0.32 -14.48 36.50
CA SER A 285 0.38 -13.39 37.19
C SER A 285 1.65 -13.71 37.99
N SER A 286 2.53 -12.71 38.12
CA SER A 286 3.03 -12.24 39.41
C SER A 286 3.51 -10.78 39.31
N LYS A 287 3.84 -10.18 40.46
CA LYS A 287 3.69 -8.77 40.85
C LYS A 287 4.89 -7.85 40.53
N ASN A 288 4.62 -6.54 40.51
CA ASN A 288 5.50 -5.35 40.57
C ASN A 288 6.51 -5.40 41.77
N PRO A 289 7.57 -4.55 41.90
CA PRO A 289 7.51 -3.09 41.66
C PRO A 289 8.79 -2.34 41.19
N ALA A 290 8.57 -1.08 40.80
CA ALA A 290 9.41 0.13 40.97
C ALA A 290 10.87 0.14 40.46
N GLY A 291 11.13 1.05 39.51
CA GLY A 291 12.46 1.55 39.16
C GLY A 291 12.34 2.76 38.25
N GLY A 292 12.33 3.96 38.84
CA GLY A 292 12.27 5.23 38.11
C GLY A 292 13.59 5.56 37.42
N ALA A 293 13.51 6.11 36.22
CA ALA A 293 14.62 6.81 35.59
C ALA A 293 14.08 8.08 34.91
N ARG A 294 14.31 9.22 35.58
CA ARG A 294 14.22 10.57 35.02
C ARG A 294 15.29 10.71 33.93
N TRP A 295 14.91 11.22 32.77
CA TRP A 295 15.85 11.75 31.79
C TRP A 295 15.88 13.28 31.91
N SER A 296 17.02 13.81 32.37
CA SER A 296 17.34 15.23 32.42
C SER A 296 17.84 15.72 31.06
N SER A 297 17.33 16.87 30.62
CA SER A 297 17.74 17.58 29.40
C SER A 297 19.16 18.16 29.53
N PRO A 298 19.99 18.15 28.47
CA PRO A 298 21.22 18.93 28.43
C PRO A 298 20.96 20.41 28.06
N PRO A 299 21.84 21.34 28.48
CA PRO A 299 21.63 22.79 28.39
C PRO A 299 21.89 23.36 26.99
N SER A 300 21.29 24.54 26.77
CA SER A 300 21.41 25.36 25.56
C SER A 300 22.81 25.92 25.36
N THR A 301 23.34 25.82 24.14
CA THR A 301 24.44 26.67 23.67
C THR A 301 24.15 27.22 22.27
N ALA A 302 24.31 28.55 22.19
CA ALA A 302 24.44 29.49 21.07
C ALA A 302 24.05 29.08 19.63
N ARG A 303 23.16 29.88 19.04
CA ARG A 303 22.88 29.97 17.60
C ARG A 303 24.04 30.66 16.85
N PRO A 304 24.49 30.16 15.70
CA PRO A 304 25.16 30.97 14.68
C PRO A 304 24.13 31.70 13.81
N SER A 305 24.44 32.94 13.45
CA SER A 305 23.60 33.82 12.63
C SER A 305 23.46 33.30 11.19
N LEU A 306 22.25 33.44 10.64
CA LEU A 306 21.94 33.20 9.23
C LEU A 306 22.51 34.35 8.40
N ALA A 307 23.55 34.08 7.62
CA ALA A 307 23.95 34.94 6.52
C ALA A 307 22.98 34.72 5.34
N SER A 308 22.33 35.79 4.93
CA SER A 308 21.47 35.88 3.76
C SER A 308 22.25 35.57 2.48
N VAL A 309 21.90 34.50 1.78
CA VAL A 309 22.36 34.23 0.42
C VAL A 309 21.27 34.63 -0.56
N SER A 310 21.56 35.69 -1.32
CA SER A 310 20.75 36.24 -2.41
C SER A 310 20.77 35.28 -3.60
N ILE A 311 19.60 34.88 -4.11
CA ILE A 311 19.47 34.12 -5.36
C ILE A 311 19.25 35.13 -6.50
N PRO A 312 20.10 35.16 -7.56
CA PRO A 312 19.83 35.94 -8.76
C PRO A 312 18.73 35.29 -9.59
N LYS A 313 17.79 36.11 -10.07
CA LYS A 313 16.81 35.71 -11.08
C LYS A 313 17.51 35.47 -12.43
N MET A 314 17.30 34.29 -13.02
CA MET A 314 17.19 34.08 -14.47
C MET A 314 16.04 33.10 -14.70
#